data_AF-A0A1W9HKS5-F1
#
_entry.id   AF-A0A1W9HKS5-F1
#
_cell.length_a   1.000
_cell.length_b   1.000
_cell.length_c   1.000
_cell.angle_alpha   90.00
_cell.angle_beta   90.00
_cell.angle_gamma   90.00
#
_symmetry.space_group_name_H-M   'P 1'
#
loop_
_entity.id
_entity.type
_entity.pdbx_description
1 polymer ?
#
loop_
_entity_poly.entity_id
_entity_poly.type
_entity_poly.pdbx_seq_one_letter_code
_entity_poly.pdbx_strand_id
1 'polypeptide(L)'
;MGAELKITDSETIKLAESLAAARGESVQQTIRDALGRVQAAMDADFERELAEKIAKMDEISRRFREKMPAEWHHMTSKQIMDSIYADDGSFA
;
A
#
# COMPACT_ATOMS: atom_id res chain seq x y z
N MET A 1 -5.05 -30.54 1.05
CA MET A 1 -5.62 -30.85 -0.27
C MET A 1 -5.52 -29.58 -1.11
N GLY A 2 -4.90 -29.63 -2.29
CA GLY A 2 -4.81 -28.45 -3.17
C GLY A 2 -6.14 -28.20 -3.88
N ALA A 3 -6.57 -26.95 -3.99
CA ALA A 3 -7.76 -26.60 -4.78
C ALA A 3 -7.44 -26.75 -6.27
N GLU A 4 -8.29 -27.46 -7.02
CA GLU A 4 -8.19 -27.55 -8.47
C GLU A 4 -8.94 -26.37 -9.09
N LEU A 5 -8.27 -25.64 -10.00
CA LEU A 5 -8.86 -24.49 -10.67
C LEU A 5 -9.45 -24.95 -12.01
N LYS A 6 -10.78 -24.97 -12.11
CA LYS A 6 -11.50 -25.37 -13.32
C LYS A 6 -11.97 -24.15 -14.10
N ILE A 7 -11.43 -23.97 -15.31
CA ILE A 7 -11.90 -22.97 -16.27
C ILE A 7 -12.77 -23.69 -17.30
N THR A 8 -14.04 -23.30 -17.41
CA THR A 8 -14.98 -23.87 -18.38
C THR A 8 -15.34 -22.92 -19.51
N ASP A 9 -14.92 -21.66 -19.40
CA ASP A 9 -15.16 -20.66 -20.44
C ASP A 9 -14.28 -20.91 -21.67
N SER A 10 -14.93 -21.05 -22.83
CA SER A 10 -14.26 -21.46 -24.06
C SER A 10 -13.36 -20.37 -24.63
N GLU A 11 -13.68 -19.09 -24.42
CA GLU A 11 -12.87 -17.97 -24.90
C GLU A 11 -11.57 -17.88 -24.10
N THR A 12 -11.66 -18.02 -22.78
CA THR A 12 -10.52 -18.04 -21.87
C THR A 12 -9.58 -19.21 -22.18
N ILE A 13 -10.12 -20.41 -22.45
CA ILE A 13 -9.30 -21.56 -22.83
C ILE A 13 -8.54 -21.28 -24.13
N LYS A 14 -9.23 -20.82 -25.18
CA LYS A 14 -8.61 -20.48 -26.47
C LYS A 14 -7.53 -19.41 -26.33
N LEU A 15 -7.78 -18.40 -25.49
CA LEU A 15 -6.82 -17.33 -25.22
C LEU A 15 -5.56 -17.88 -24.54
N ALA A 16 -5.72 -18.73 -23.53
CA ALA A 16 -4.61 -19.32 -22.80
C ALA A 16 -3.78 -20.25 -23.71
N GLU A 17 -4.43 -21.06 -24.54
CA GLU A 17 -3.77 -21.91 -25.54
C GLU A 17 -3.03 -21.09 -26.60
N SER A 18 -3.66 -20.04 -27.14
CA SER A 18 -3.04 -19.17 -28.13
C SER A 18 -1.81 -18.45 -27.58
N LEU A 19 -1.89 -17.92 -26.35
CA LEU A 19 -0.77 -17.27 -25.67
C LEU A 19 0.37 -18.24 -25.39
N ALA A 20 0.05 -19.47 -24.96
CA ALA A 20 1.04 -20.50 -24.68
C ALA A 20 1.76 -20.92 -25.97
N ALA A 21 1.01 -21.15 -27.05
CA ALA A 21 1.57 -21.48 -28.36
C ALA A 21 2.50 -20.37 -28.89
N ALA A 22 2.09 -19.10 -28.77
CA ALA A 22 2.89 -17.96 -29.20
C ALA A 22 4.21 -17.81 -28.41
N ARG A 23 4.25 -18.29 -27.16
CA ARG A 23 5.43 -18.24 -26.29
C ARG A 23 6.27 -19.51 -26.29
N GLY A 24 5.77 -20.60 -26.87
CA GLY A 24 6.41 -21.91 -26.78
C GLY A 24 6.40 -22.49 -25.36
N GLU A 25 5.40 -22.13 -24.55
CA GLU A 25 5.27 -22.51 -23.15
C GLU A 25 4.06 -23.45 -22.94
N SER A 26 3.95 -24.04 -21.74
CA SER A 26 2.71 -24.73 -21.35
C SER A 26 1.64 -23.72 -20.93
N VAL A 27 0.37 -24.06 -21.14
CA VAL A 27 -0.78 -23.25 -20.70
C VAL A 27 -0.68 -22.86 -19.22
N GLN A 28 -0.28 -23.81 -18.37
CA GLN A 28 -0.11 -23.56 -16.94
C GLN A 28 1.00 -22.55 -16.65
N GLN A 29 2.14 -22.64 -17.35
CA GLN A 29 3.24 -21.69 -17.18
C GLN A 29 2.83 -20.30 -17.64
N THR A 30 2.18 -20.19 -18.80
CA THR A 30 1.69 -18.92 -19.33
C THR A 30 0.66 -18.26 -18.41
N ILE A 31 -0.27 -19.03 -17.83
CA ILE A 31 -1.23 -18.52 -16.84
C ILE A 31 -0.50 -18.05 -15.58
N ARG A 32 0.45 -18.83 -15.06
CA ARG A 32 1.25 -18.46 -13.89
C ARG A 32 1.97 -17.13 -14.11
N ASP A 33 2.60 -16.96 -15.27
CA ASP A 33 3.35 -15.74 -15.59
C ASP A 33 2.43 -14.53 -15.80
N ALA A 34 1.24 -14.74 -16.38
CA ALA A 34 0.24 -13.68 -16.51
C ALA A 34 -0.23 -13.20 -15.13
N LEU A 35 -0.56 -14.12 -14.22
CA LEU A 35 -0.96 -13.80 -12.85
C LEU A 35 0.17 -13.13 -12.07
N GLY A 36 1.41 -13.62 -12.22
CA GLY A 36 2.58 -13.03 -11.59
C GLY A 36 2.83 -11.57 -12.01
N ARG A 37 2.60 -11.24 -13.29
CA ARG A 37 2.70 -9.85 -13.78
C ARG A 37 1.63 -8.94 -13.21
N VAL A 38 0.40 -9.43 -13.09
CA VAL A 38 -0.70 -8.67 -12.47
C VAL A 38 -0.40 -8.41 -11.00
N GLN A 39 0.04 -9.44 -10.26
CA GLN A 39 0.43 -9.29 -8.86
C GLN A 39 1.57 -8.28 -8.71
N ALA A 40 2.63 -8.40 -9.51
CA ALA A 40 3.77 -7.47 -9.45
C ALA A 40 3.36 -6.02 -9.78
N ALA A 41 2.43 -5.83 -10.72
CA ALA A 41 1.89 -4.51 -11.02
C ALA A 41 1.09 -3.93 -9.85
N MET A 42 0.24 -4.75 -9.21
CA MET A 42 -0.51 -4.32 -8.03
C MET A 42 0.41 -3.96 -6.85
N ASP A 43 1.45 -4.77 -6.61
CA ASP A 43 2.43 -4.51 -5.55
C ASP A 43 3.19 -3.22 -5.82
N ALA A 44 3.61 -2.98 -7.08
CA ALA A 44 4.29 -1.74 -7.46
C ALA A 44 3.39 -0.51 -7.29
N ASP A 45 2.10 -0.62 -7.61
CA ASP A 45 1.14 0.47 -7.43
C ASP A 45 0.95 0.79 -5.93
N PHE A 46 0.85 -0.25 -5.09
CA PHE A 46 0.75 -0.11 -3.65
C PHE A 46 1.99 0.55 -3.04
N GLU A 47 3.20 0.11 -3.43
CA GLU A 47 4.46 0.70 -2.94
C GLU A 47 4.58 2.18 -3.33
N ARG A 48 4.12 2.57 -4.53
CA ARG A 48 4.08 3.99 -4.92
C ARG A 48 3.12 4.79 -4.04
N GLU A 49 1.91 4.29 -3.81
CA GLU A 49 0.95 4.97 -2.94
C GLU A 49 1.46 5.11 -1.51
N LEU A 50 2.10 4.05 -0.99
CA LEU A 50 2.71 4.04 0.33
C LEU A 50 3.83 5.07 0.44
N ALA A 51 4.74 5.11 -0.55
CA ALA A 51 5.82 6.09 -0.60
C ALA A 51 5.30 7.54 -0.62
N GLU A 52 4.24 7.82 -1.38
CA GLU A 52 3.61 9.15 -1.39
C GLU A 52 3.01 9.52 -0.03
N LYS A 53 2.39 8.56 0.67
CA LYS A 53 1.84 8.80 2.01
C LYS A 53 2.93 9.06 3.04
N ILE A 54 4.01 8.28 3.01
CA ILE A 54 5.17 8.48 3.88
C ILE A 54 5.77 9.86 3.63
N ALA A 55 6.00 10.25 2.38
CA ALA A 55 6.54 11.57 2.03
C ALA A 55 5.65 12.72 2.56
N LYS A 56 4.32 12.58 2.47
CA LYS A 56 3.38 13.54 3.05
C LYS A 56 3.48 13.60 4.58
N MET A 57 3.59 12.45 5.25
CA MET A 57 3.74 12.39 6.71
C MET A 57 5.07 13.00 7.17
N ASP A 58 6.16 12.77 6.45
CA ASP A 58 7.46 13.36 6.74
C ASP A 58 7.43 14.88 6.59
N GLU A 59 6.76 15.38 5.54
CA GLU A 59 6.58 16.81 5.34
C GLU A 59 5.77 17.46 6.46
N ILE A 60 4.68 16.82 6.88
CA ILE A 60 3.87 17.29 8.01
C ILE A 60 4.72 17.29 9.29
N SER A 61 5.47 16.22 9.54
CA SER A 61 6.33 16.07 10.72
C SER A 61 7.48 17.08 10.74
N ARG A 62 8.00 17.44 9.57
CA ARG A 62 9.01 18.50 9.41
C ARG A 62 8.42 19.86 9.75
N ARG A 63 7.30 20.23 9.13
CA ARG A 63 6.61 21.50 9.39
C ARG A 63 6.19 21.65 10.84
N PHE A 64 5.74 20.56 11.47
CA PHE A 64 5.39 20.54 12.87
C PHE A 64 6.62 20.84 13.74
N ARG A 65 7.76 20.19 13.50
CA ARG A 65 9.01 20.48 14.23
C ARG A 65 9.53 21.90 14.02
N GLU A 66 9.42 22.46 12.82
CA GLU A 66 9.84 23.84 12.52
C GLU A 66 8.98 24.89 13.24
N LYS A 67 7.69 24.60 13.41
CA LYS A 67 6.72 25.50 14.07
C LYS A 67 6.51 25.19 15.54
N MET A 68 7.14 24.14 16.06
CA MET A 68 7.02 23.73 17.44
C MET A 68 7.73 24.76 18.33
N PRO A 69 7.07 25.24 19.40
CA PRO A 69 7.72 26.05 20.41
C PRO A 69 8.89 25.31 21.07
N ALA A 70 10.00 26.01 21.34
CA ALA A 70 11.23 25.44 21.92
C ALA A 70 10.97 24.61 23.19
N GLU A 71 10.01 25.03 23.99
CA GLU A 71 9.54 24.38 25.22
C GLU A 71 8.94 22.98 25.00
N TRP A 72 8.37 22.70 23.84
CA TRP A 72 7.70 21.44 23.53
C TRP A 72 8.62 20.35 22.96
N HIS A 73 9.86 20.68 22.59
CA HIS A 73 10.80 19.72 21.97
C HIS A 73 11.20 18.55 22.89
N HIS A 74 11.05 18.71 24.21
CA HIS A 74 11.36 17.68 25.20
C HIS A 74 10.10 17.09 25.86
N MET A 75 8.92 17.48 25.38
CA MET A 75 7.65 17.04 25.93
C MET A 75 7.10 15.90 25.10
N THR A 76 6.55 14.90 25.77
CA THR A 76 5.74 13.87 25.10
C THR A 76 4.45 14.47 24.58
N SER A 77 3.83 13.87 23.55
CA SER A 77 2.55 14.34 22.99
C SER A 77 1.46 14.50 24.06
N LYS A 78 1.47 13.66 25.10
CA LYS A 78 0.54 13.78 26.24
C LYS A 78 0.81 15.03 27.06
N GLN A 79 2.06 15.33 27.38
CA GLN A 79 2.41 16.54 28.16
C GLN A 79 2.10 17.83 27.39
N ILE A 80 2.28 17.83 26.06
CA ILE A 80 1.88 18.95 25.21
C ILE A 80 0.36 19.15 25.28
N MET A 81 -0.41 18.07 25.09
CA MET A 81 -1.88 18.13 25.19
C MET A 81 -2.33 18.59 26.58
N ASP A 82 -1.77 18.03 27.65
CA ASP A 82 -2.07 18.44 29.02
C ASP A 82 -1.77 19.94 29.23
N SER A 83 -0.70 20.50 28.62
CA SER A 83 -0.38 21.93 28.72
C SER A 83 -1.34 22.85 27.95
N ILE A 84 -1.86 22.41 26.80
CA ILE A 84 -2.81 23.18 25.99
C ILE A 84 -4.20 23.18 26.65
N TYR A 85 -4.63 22.05 27.22
CA TYR A 85 -5.94 21.91 27.83
C TYR A 85 -6.01 22.29 29.31
N ALA A 86 -4.87 22.42 30.00
CA ALA A 86 -4.85 22.94 31.38
C ALA A 86 -5.10 24.45 31.45
N ASP A 87 -4.83 25.21 30.38
CA ASP A 87 -4.94 26.68 30.36
C ASP A 87 -6.31 27.18 29.82
N ASP A 88 -7.12 26.29 29.23
CA ASP A 88 -8.42 26.61 28.62
C ASP A 88 -9.61 26.46 29.59
N GLY A 89 -9.45 25.74 30.70
CA GLY A 89 -10.44 25.70 31.78
C GLY A 89 -11.86 25.24 31.40
N SER A 90 -12.08 24.62 30.24
CA SER A 90 -13.41 24.14 29.82
C SER A 90 -13.63 22.65 30.11
N PHE A 91 -13.44 22.27 31.38
CA PHE A 91 -14.15 21.14 31.96
C PHE A 91 -15.02 21.65 33.11
N ALA A 92 -16.28 21.94 32.79
CA ALA A 92 -17.41 21.93 33.69
C ALA A 92 -18.44 20.93 33.16
#